data_AF-A0A3G8JTH4-F1
#
_entry.id   AF-A0A3G8JTH4-F1
#
_cell.length_a   1.000
_cell.length_b   1.000
_cell.length_c   1.000
_cell.angle_alpha   90.00
_cell.angle_beta   90.00
_cell.angle_gamma   90.00
#
_symmetry.space_group_name_H-M   'P 1'
#
loop_
_entity.id
_entity.type
_entity.pdbx_description
1 polymer ?
#
loop_
_entity_poly.entity_id
_entity_poly.type
_entity_poly.pdbx_seq_one_letter_code
_entity_poly.pdbx_strand_id
1 'polypeptide(L)'
;MTASSRAHLPMARALHARDESAGALERSTAERQDRQVTRISDYRQHDAAVIDHRRPELSSREVEVLLAWLAAESKEEAAGSLFISASTVSTHLARIRAKYSAVGRDAPTKTHLLARALQDGYTSLDRW
;
A
#
# COMPACT_ATOMS: atom_id res chain seq x y z
N MET A 1 -54.65 -7.13 -31.85
CA MET A 1 -53.45 -7.32 -31.00
C MET A 1 -53.93 -7.98 -29.71
N THR A 2 -53.55 -9.24 -29.52
CA THR A 2 -54.05 -10.17 -28.49
C THR A 2 -53.43 -9.91 -27.12
N ALA A 3 -54.24 -9.91 -26.06
CA ALA A 3 -53.77 -10.18 -24.70
C ALA A 3 -54.80 -11.06 -23.96
N SER A 4 -54.43 -12.34 -23.75
CA SER A 4 -55.07 -13.30 -22.83
C SER A 4 -55.16 -12.70 -21.42
N SER A 5 -56.28 -12.72 -20.69
CA SER A 5 -57.19 -13.79 -20.27
C SER A 5 -56.67 -14.69 -19.12
N ARG A 6 -57.50 -14.71 -18.05
CA ARG A 6 -57.73 -15.73 -16.99
C ARG A 6 -57.04 -15.46 -15.62
N ALA A 7 -57.73 -14.96 -14.57
CA ALA A 7 -58.77 -15.55 -13.67
C ALA A 7 -58.20 -16.68 -12.77
N HIS A 8 -58.51 -16.93 -11.48
CA HIS A 8 -59.46 -16.45 -10.45
C HIS A 8 -58.97 -17.03 -9.08
N LEU A 9 -59.39 -16.41 -7.96
CA LEU A 9 -59.19 -16.62 -6.50
C LEU A 9 -59.40 -18.07 -5.92
N PRO A 10 -59.52 -18.29 -4.58
CA PRO A 10 -58.58 -18.20 -3.42
C PRO A 10 -58.65 -19.49 -2.53
N MET A 11 -57.96 -19.57 -1.38
CA MET A 11 -58.52 -20.05 -0.08
C MET A 11 -57.47 -20.17 1.03
N ALA A 12 -57.87 -19.73 2.21
CA ALA A 12 -57.14 -19.69 3.46
C ALA A 12 -56.99 -21.08 4.13
N ARG A 13 -55.97 -21.23 4.99
CA ARG A 13 -56.07 -22.07 6.18
C ARG A 13 -55.36 -21.43 7.38
N ALA A 14 -56.05 -21.55 8.50
CA ALA A 14 -55.95 -20.85 9.77
C ALA A 14 -54.75 -21.21 10.68
N LEU A 15 -54.27 -20.18 11.39
CA LEU A 15 -54.05 -20.04 12.84
C LEU A 15 -53.75 -21.27 13.72
N HIS A 16 -52.61 -21.21 14.43
CA HIS A 16 -52.49 -21.26 15.91
C HIS A 16 -50.99 -21.23 16.27
N ALA A 17 -50.45 -20.70 17.37
CA ALA A 17 -50.78 -19.70 18.40
C ALA A 17 -49.67 -19.89 19.46
N ARG A 18 -49.13 -18.79 20.01
CA ARG A 18 -48.48 -18.65 21.35
C ARG A 18 -47.11 -19.33 21.51
N ASP A 19 -46.01 -18.61 21.79
CA ASP A 19 -45.65 -17.71 22.90
C ASP A 19 -45.36 -18.44 24.23
N GLU A 20 -44.23 -18.03 24.84
CA GLU A 20 -43.70 -18.36 26.19
C GLU A 20 -43.04 -19.75 26.39
N SER A 21 -41.91 -19.94 27.10
CA SER A 21 -40.98 -19.04 27.79
C SER A 21 -39.73 -19.83 28.23
N ALA A 22 -38.59 -19.15 28.22
CA ALA A 22 -37.50 -19.15 29.21
C ALA A 22 -36.90 -20.47 29.78
N GLY A 23 -35.57 -20.56 29.61
CA GLY A 23 -34.64 -21.10 30.61
C GLY A 23 -34.35 -22.60 30.52
N ALA A 24 -33.17 -23.11 30.76
CA ALA A 24 -31.88 -22.52 31.10
C ALA A 24 -30.83 -23.66 31.04
N LEU A 25 -29.56 -23.25 31.04
CA LEU A 25 -28.38 -23.98 31.53
C LEU A 25 -27.62 -24.90 30.55
N GLU A 26 -26.47 -24.34 30.15
CA GLU A 26 -25.14 -24.95 30.27
C GLU A 26 -24.79 -26.11 29.34
N ARG A 27 -23.84 -25.83 28.43
CA ARG A 27 -22.49 -26.39 28.50
C ARG A 27 -21.56 -25.73 27.46
N SER A 28 -20.35 -25.36 27.92
CA SER A 28 -19.12 -25.16 27.13
C SER A 28 -19.08 -23.91 26.25
N THR A 29 -18.62 -22.72 26.66
CA THR A 29 -17.26 -22.38 27.17
C THR A 29 -16.11 -23.15 26.50
N ALA A 30 -15.95 -23.07 25.18
CA ALA A 30 -14.72 -23.49 24.52
C ALA A 30 -14.42 -22.87 23.14
N GLU A 31 -15.06 -21.78 22.72
CA GLU A 31 -14.64 -21.04 21.50
C GLU A 31 -13.79 -19.81 21.85
N ARG A 32 -13.00 -19.96 22.91
CA ARG A 32 -11.94 -19.03 23.28
C ARG A 32 -10.64 -19.71 22.88
N GLN A 33 -9.91 -19.07 21.96
CA GLN A 33 -8.56 -19.42 21.50
C GLN A 33 -8.46 -20.51 20.44
N ASP A 34 -8.71 -20.13 19.19
CA ASP A 34 -7.74 -20.46 18.14
C ASP A 34 -7.34 -19.22 17.35
N ARG A 35 -7.03 -18.16 18.13
CA ARG A 35 -6.34 -16.98 17.64
C ARG A 35 -4.89 -17.43 17.42
N GLN A 36 -4.65 -18.08 16.28
CA GLN A 36 -3.35 -18.47 15.78
C GLN A 36 -2.45 -17.22 15.82
N VAL A 37 -1.69 -17.09 16.89
CA VAL A 37 -0.71 -16.03 17.07
C VAL A 37 0.34 -16.30 16.01
N THR A 38 0.34 -15.48 14.95
CA THR A 38 1.43 -15.38 13.98
C THR A 38 2.73 -15.45 14.76
N ARG A 39 3.52 -16.51 14.56
CA ARG A 39 4.74 -16.69 15.35
C ARG A 39 5.66 -15.54 14.99
N ILE A 40 6.36 -14.97 15.98
CA ILE A 40 7.38 -13.92 15.74
C ILE A 40 8.41 -14.34 14.68
N SER A 41 8.65 -15.65 14.50
CA SER A 41 9.47 -16.20 13.41
C SER A 41 8.93 -15.90 12.02
N ASP A 42 7.60 -15.83 11.84
CA ASP A 42 6.96 -15.64 10.54
C ASP A 42 7.19 -14.21 10.01
N TYR A 43 7.44 -13.24 10.90
CA TYR A 43 7.79 -11.87 10.54
C TYR A 43 9.21 -11.79 9.94
N ARG A 44 10.16 -12.55 10.50
CA ARG A 44 11.53 -12.62 9.99
C ARG A 44 11.61 -13.33 8.63
N GLN A 45 10.70 -14.27 8.37
CA GLN A 45 10.70 -15.05 7.13
C GLN A 45 10.20 -14.28 5.91
N HIS A 46 9.34 -13.26 6.08
CA HIS A 46 8.89 -12.42 4.94
C HIS A 46 9.96 -11.43 4.45
N ASP A 47 10.90 -11.01 5.31
CA ASP A 47 11.93 -10.03 4.96
C ASP A 47 13.11 -10.66 4.18
N ALA A 48 13.32 -11.97 4.38
CA ALA A 48 14.45 -12.71 3.82
C ALA A 48 14.22 -13.26 2.39
N ALA A 49 13.02 -13.08 1.83
CA ALA A 49 12.73 -13.44 0.44
C ALA A 49 13.40 -12.43 -0.51
N VAL A 50 14.73 -12.59 -0.64
CA VAL A 50 15.62 -12.04 -1.67
C VAL A 50 15.04 -10.79 -2.33
N ILE A 51 15.12 -9.64 -1.64
CA ILE A 51 14.92 -8.35 -2.29
C ILE A 51 15.92 -8.35 -3.44
N ASP A 52 15.42 -8.46 -4.65
CA ASP A 52 16.23 -8.35 -5.85
C ASP A 52 16.88 -6.96 -5.81
N HIS A 53 18.15 -6.91 -5.39
CA HIS A 53 18.93 -5.69 -5.20
C HIS A 53 19.39 -5.12 -6.54
N ARG A 54 18.58 -5.25 -7.60
CA ARG A 54 18.81 -4.56 -8.86
C ARG A 54 18.69 -3.06 -8.61
N ARG A 55 19.84 -2.44 -8.33
CA ARG A 55 20.04 -1.00 -8.28
C ARG A 55 19.89 -0.45 -9.70
N PRO A 56 19.05 0.56 -9.93
CA PRO A 56 19.00 1.21 -11.23
C PRO A 56 20.29 2.00 -11.48
N GLU A 57 20.70 2.08 -12.74
CA GLU A 57 21.82 2.95 -13.13
C GLU A 57 21.35 4.40 -13.25
N LEU A 58 21.54 5.18 -12.18
CA LEU A 58 21.40 6.63 -12.21
C LEU A 58 22.69 7.26 -12.74
N SER A 59 22.56 8.17 -13.69
CA SER A 59 23.67 9.03 -14.15
C SER A 59 24.13 9.96 -13.04
N SER A 60 25.37 10.44 -13.12
CA SER A 60 25.92 11.39 -12.14
C SER A 60 25.00 12.60 -11.93
N ARG A 61 24.45 13.16 -13.02
CA ARG A 61 23.53 14.30 -12.93
C ARG A 61 22.21 13.94 -12.26
N GLU A 62 21.69 12.73 -12.46
CA GLU A 62 20.47 12.28 -11.75
C GLU A 62 20.74 12.11 -10.25
N VAL A 63 21.92 11.61 -9.87
CA VAL A 63 22.31 11.50 -8.46
C VAL A 63 22.45 12.89 -7.82
N GLU A 64 23.10 13.84 -8.49
CA GLU A 64 23.19 15.23 -8.03
C GLU A 64 21.81 15.85 -7.78
N VAL A 65 20.91 15.72 -8.76
CA VAL A 65 19.54 16.25 -8.65
C VAL A 65 18.75 15.56 -7.55
N LEU A 66 18.91 14.23 -7.40
CA LEU A 66 18.30 13.47 -6.31
C LEU A 66 18.74 14.01 -4.95
N LEU A 67 20.05 14.15 -4.73
CA LEU A 67 20.59 14.59 -3.44
C LEU A 67 20.25 16.05 -3.13
N ALA A 68 20.27 16.93 -4.13
CA ALA A 68 19.84 18.32 -3.96
C ALA A 68 18.34 18.41 -3.63
N TRP A 69 17.49 17.63 -4.30
CA TRP A 69 16.06 17.58 -4.00
C TRP A 69 15.78 17.03 -2.60
N LEU A 70 16.54 16.01 -2.16
CA LEU A 70 16.39 15.48 -0.81
C LEU A 70 16.71 16.56 0.25
N ALA A 71 17.69 17.43 -0.01
CA ALA A 71 18.18 18.49 0.88
C ALA A 71 17.29 19.74 0.96
N ALA A 72 16.41 19.93 -0.01
CA ALA A 72 15.60 21.14 -0.14
C ALA A 72 14.13 20.90 0.26
N GLU A 73 13.47 21.89 0.83
CA GLU A 73 12.03 21.83 1.15
C GLU A 73 11.15 22.04 -0.09
N SER A 74 11.71 22.68 -1.13
CA SER A 74 11.00 23.02 -2.36
C SER A 74 11.83 22.73 -3.62
N LYS A 75 11.16 22.59 -4.76
CA LYS A 75 11.85 22.30 -6.03
C LYS A 75 12.62 23.52 -6.51
N GLU A 76 12.14 24.70 -6.15
CA GLU A 76 12.72 26.01 -6.39
C GLU A 76 14.06 26.13 -5.68
N GLU A 77 14.11 25.72 -4.40
CA GLU A 77 15.35 25.69 -3.61
C GLU A 77 16.36 24.68 -4.18
N ALA A 78 15.92 23.45 -4.48
CA ALA A 78 16.79 22.46 -5.13
C ALA A 78 17.33 22.97 -6.48
N ALA A 79 16.48 23.61 -7.28
CA ALA A 79 16.84 24.18 -8.57
C ALA A 79 17.87 25.31 -8.42
N GLY A 80 17.70 26.18 -7.41
CA GLY A 80 18.64 27.23 -7.06
C GLY A 80 20.03 26.68 -6.72
N SER A 81 20.11 25.59 -5.96
CA SER A 81 21.40 24.96 -5.60
C SER A 81 22.16 24.36 -6.80
N LEU A 82 21.45 24.02 -7.87
CA LEU A 82 22.01 23.36 -9.07
C LEU A 82 22.04 24.25 -10.31
N PHE A 83 21.66 25.53 -10.19
CA PHE A 83 21.55 26.51 -11.28
C PHE A 83 20.72 26.00 -12.48
N ILE A 84 19.59 25.35 -12.20
CA ILE A 84 18.61 24.88 -13.20
C ILE A 84 17.22 25.42 -12.86
N SER A 85 16.20 25.04 -13.64
CA SER A 85 14.81 25.38 -13.34
C SER A 85 14.12 24.29 -12.51
N ALA A 86 13.07 24.66 -11.76
CA ALA A 86 12.23 23.72 -11.01
C ALA A 86 11.50 22.70 -11.91
N SER A 87 11.21 23.08 -13.16
CA SER A 87 10.66 22.14 -14.16
C SER A 87 11.71 21.11 -14.58
N THR A 88 12.97 21.52 -14.78
CA THR A 88 14.09 20.60 -15.03
C THR A 88 14.28 19.62 -13.87
N VAL A 89 14.24 20.08 -12.61
CA VAL A 89 14.24 19.20 -11.42
C VAL A 89 13.10 18.18 -11.51
N SER A 90 11.88 18.62 -11.81
CA SER A 90 10.73 17.73 -11.95
C SER A 90 10.93 16.66 -13.03
N THR A 91 11.49 17.03 -14.18
CA THR A 91 11.82 16.10 -15.26
C THR A 91 12.86 15.06 -14.81
N HIS A 92 13.92 15.47 -14.12
CA HIS A 92 14.90 14.53 -13.57
C HIS A 92 14.27 13.58 -12.55
N LEU A 93 13.44 14.09 -11.63
CA LEU A 93 12.76 13.25 -10.64
C LEU A 93 11.80 12.24 -11.29
N ALA A 94 11.11 12.62 -12.36
CA ALA A 94 10.28 11.69 -13.12
C ALA A 94 11.11 10.55 -13.75
N ARG A 95 12.26 10.88 -14.34
CA ARG A 95 13.19 9.88 -14.91
C ARG A 95 13.78 8.95 -13.85
N ILE A 96 14.20 9.50 -12.72
CA ILE A 96 14.72 8.72 -11.58
C ILE A 96 13.67 7.73 -11.10
N ARG A 97 12.42 8.18 -10.89
CA ARG A 97 11.32 7.31 -10.49
C ARG A 97 11.04 6.22 -11.51
N ALA A 98 11.06 6.55 -12.80
CA ALA A 98 10.89 5.56 -13.87
C ALA A 98 11.99 4.50 -13.85
N LYS A 99 13.26 4.90 -13.61
CA LYS A 99 14.38 3.96 -13.48
C LYS A 99 14.21 3.01 -12.28
N TYR A 100 13.79 3.53 -11.13
CA TYR A 100 13.47 2.70 -9.97
C TYR A 100 12.29 1.76 -10.22
N SER A 101 11.26 2.23 -10.92
CA SER A 101 10.10 1.42 -11.29
C SER A 101 10.46 0.29 -12.25
N ALA A 102 11.34 0.57 -13.23
CA ALA A 102 11.81 -0.42 -14.20
C ALA A 102 12.55 -1.62 -13.57
N VAL A 103 13.12 -1.45 -12.38
CA VAL A 103 13.77 -2.53 -11.61
C VAL A 103 12.87 -3.08 -10.49
N GLY A 104 11.58 -2.73 -10.47
CA GLY A 104 10.61 -3.22 -9.48
C GLY A 104 10.76 -2.58 -8.08
N ARG A 105 11.46 -1.44 -7.98
CA ARG A 105 11.78 -0.76 -6.71
C ARG A 105 11.15 0.63 -6.64
N ASP A 106 9.84 0.74 -6.88
CA ASP A 106 9.10 2.00 -6.94
C ASP A 106 9.42 2.97 -5.79
N ALA A 107 9.50 4.26 -6.13
CA ALA A 107 9.78 5.35 -5.19
C ALA A 107 8.94 6.61 -5.47
N PRO A 108 7.61 6.58 -5.22
CA PRO A 108 6.72 7.65 -5.62
C PRO A 108 6.92 8.95 -4.81
N THR A 109 7.29 8.84 -3.53
CA THR A 109 7.42 10.00 -2.62
C THR A 109 8.88 10.40 -2.38
N LYS A 110 9.10 11.62 -1.86
CA LYS A 110 10.43 12.10 -1.44
C LYS A 110 11.07 11.15 -0.42
N THR A 111 10.28 10.68 0.55
CA THR A 111 10.73 9.71 1.56
C THR A 111 11.10 8.36 0.96
N HIS A 112 10.35 7.84 -0.02
CA HIS A 112 10.75 6.61 -0.70
C HIS A 112 12.07 6.78 -1.47
N LEU A 113 12.25 7.93 -2.12
CA LEU A 113 13.51 8.25 -2.80
C LEU A 113 14.69 8.34 -1.81
N LEU A 114 14.49 8.89 -0.62
CA LEU A 114 15.50 8.88 0.45
C LEU A 114 15.86 7.46 0.86
N ALA A 115 14.86 6.62 1.13
CA ALA A 115 15.08 5.22 1.49
C ALA A 115 15.86 4.47 0.40
N ARG A 116 15.54 4.68 -0.88
CA ARG A 116 16.30 4.11 -2.00
C ARG A 116 17.72 4.67 -2.08
N ALA A 117 17.90 5.97 -1.88
CA ALA A 117 19.23 6.59 -1.89
C ALA A 117 20.15 6.02 -0.80
N LEU A 118 19.60 5.73 0.38
CA LEU A 118 20.31 5.06 1.48
C LEU A 118 20.65 3.60 1.13
N GLN A 119 19.67 2.83 0.65
CA GLN A 119 19.85 1.42 0.26
C GLN A 119 20.92 1.27 -0.84
N ASP A 120 20.96 2.20 -1.79
CA ASP A 120 21.84 2.15 -2.95
C ASP A 120 23.19 2.85 -2.72
N GLY A 121 23.42 3.40 -1.51
CA GLY A 121 24.68 4.04 -1.13
C GLY A 121 24.95 5.38 -1.81
N TYR A 122 23.90 6.08 -2.26
CA TYR A 122 24.03 7.45 -2.77
C TYR A 122 24.14 8.49 -1.65
N THR A 123 23.70 8.14 -0.44
CA THR A 123 23.79 8.98 0.76
C THR A 123 23.84 8.11 2.02
N SER A 124 24.10 8.72 3.17
CA SER A 124 24.19 8.10 4.48
C SER A 124 23.43 8.95 5.51
N LEU A 125 23.02 8.33 6.63
CA LEU A 125 22.20 9.01 7.64
C LEU A 125 22.93 10.16 8.35
N ASP A 126 24.27 10.12 8.46
CA ASP A 126 25.06 11.18 9.08
C ASP A 126 25.04 12.52 8.30
N ARG A 127 24.55 12.50 7.05
CA ARG A 127 24.46 13.68 6.18
C ARG A 127 23.16 14.48 6.37
N TRP A 128 22.21 13.98 7.17
CA TRP A 128 20.85 14.50 7.31
C TRP A 128 20.53 14.79 8.77
#